data_AF-A0A2G2MLG0-F1
#
_entry.id   AF-A0A2G2MLG0-F1
#
_cell.length_a   1.000
_cell.length_b   1.000
_cell.length_c   1.000
_cell.angle_alpha   90.00
_cell.angle_beta   90.00
_cell.angle_gamma   90.00
#
_symmetry.space_group_name_H-M   'P 1'
#
loop_
_entity.id
_entity.type
_entity.pdbx_description
1 polymer ?
#
loop_
_entity_poly.entity_id
_entity_poly.type
_entity_poly.pdbx_seq_one_letter_code
_entity_poly.pdbx_strand_id
1 'polypeptide(L)'
;MRVEKKIGILDANILYLIGAFLFIFLGSYVQMREILSGLLITQIFIILIPPFLYLALKKVNIKRTMRLNKLSIKHGLLIVVITFLMYPVAVTANALGMLILSLFGNLSIPQLPMPTEFMGYVKAMAVISLAAGICEEIFFRGFILTGYEKLGKRNAIIISAILFGIFHLNIYNLLGPIVLGLVFGYFVVLTNSIYAGIIGHIVNNGIAVTLGFIMIKLQEILQDYTEVAGETSVELSTTQTMLVSLLVFGFIAVITSTIAYFFARIIKRDIEGIEASYSPEKPYDFEEELYIEANDLVNNDSKYGLFKYLPVVIVVAVFIFFAYIQITEIVRLG
;
A
#
# COMPACT_ATOMS: atom_id res chain seq x y z
N MET A 1 -28.05 10.09 23.89
CA MET A 1 -26.74 9.89 23.21
C MET A 1 -26.89 10.26 21.74
N ARG A 2 -26.08 11.16 21.19
CA ARG A 2 -26.07 11.40 19.73
C ARG A 2 -25.35 10.22 19.08
N VAL A 3 -26.03 9.48 18.21
CA VAL A 3 -25.39 8.44 17.39
C VAL A 3 -24.31 9.12 16.54
N GLU A 4 -23.04 8.77 16.79
CA GLU A 4 -21.94 9.32 16.02
C GLU A 4 -22.00 8.81 14.58
N LYS A 5 -21.91 9.72 13.61
CA LYS A 5 -21.85 9.36 12.19
C LYS A 5 -20.57 8.57 11.90
N LYS A 6 -20.71 7.44 11.22
CA LYS A 6 -19.60 6.62 10.70
C LYS A 6 -19.62 6.64 9.17
N ILE A 7 -18.45 6.51 8.55
CA ILE A 7 -18.37 6.28 7.10
C ILE A 7 -18.78 4.85 6.75
N GLY A 8 -19.33 4.64 5.56
CA GLY A 8 -19.67 3.33 5.03
C GLY A 8 -18.96 3.00 3.72
N ILE A 9 -19.31 1.85 3.15
CA ILE A 9 -18.74 1.33 1.90
C ILE A 9 -18.94 2.31 0.74
N LEU A 10 -20.13 2.91 0.61
CA LEU A 10 -20.39 3.91 -0.43
C LEU A 10 -19.47 5.13 -0.28
N ASP A 11 -19.25 5.63 0.94
CA ASP A 11 -18.36 6.77 1.17
C ASP A 11 -16.91 6.44 0.75
N ALA A 12 -16.41 5.25 1.12
CA ALA A 12 -15.10 4.75 0.69
C ALA A 12 -14.99 4.68 -0.84
N ASN A 13 -16.01 4.13 -1.51
CA ASN A 13 -15.99 3.96 -2.95
C ASN A 13 -16.10 5.27 -3.72
N ILE A 14 -16.90 6.23 -3.23
CA ILE A 14 -16.95 7.59 -3.81
C ILE A 14 -15.59 8.26 -3.69
N LEU A 15 -14.97 8.23 -2.50
CA LEU A 15 -13.65 8.84 -2.32
C LEU A 15 -12.59 8.17 -3.18
N TYR A 16 -12.63 6.85 -3.30
CA TYR A 16 -11.73 6.09 -4.17
C TYR A 16 -11.88 6.49 -5.64
N LEU A 17 -13.11 6.64 -6.14
CA LEU A 17 -13.39 7.13 -7.49
C LEU A 17 -12.88 8.56 -7.71
N ILE A 18 -13.15 9.47 -6.76
CA ILE A 18 -12.64 10.86 -6.83
C ILE A 18 -11.11 10.87 -6.88
N GLY A 19 -10.47 10.09 -6.00
CA GLY A 19 -9.02 9.96 -5.97
C GLY A 19 -8.46 9.45 -7.29
N ALA A 20 -9.05 8.39 -7.86
CA ALA A 20 -8.60 7.80 -9.12
C ALA A 20 -8.78 8.78 -10.28
N PHE A 21 -9.92 9.48 -10.35
CA PHE A 21 -10.16 10.51 -11.35
C PHE A 21 -9.13 11.64 -11.25
N LEU A 22 -8.93 12.20 -10.05
CA LEU A 22 -7.93 13.25 -9.84
C LEU A 22 -6.52 12.77 -10.15
N PHE A 23 -6.17 11.54 -9.80
CA PHE A 23 -4.86 10.95 -10.09
C PHE A 23 -4.59 10.85 -11.60
N ILE A 24 -5.57 10.36 -12.38
CA ILE A 24 -5.46 10.20 -13.84
C ILE A 24 -5.37 11.56 -14.55
N PHE A 25 -6.16 12.55 -14.15
CA PHE A 25 -6.21 13.83 -14.86
C PHE A 25 -5.22 14.84 -14.29
N LEU A 26 -5.38 15.21 -13.02
CA LEU A 26 -4.56 16.24 -12.40
C LEU A 26 -3.17 15.69 -12.03
N GLY A 27 -3.11 14.48 -11.48
CA GLY A 27 -1.86 13.82 -11.09
C GLY A 27 -0.93 13.62 -12.29
N SER A 28 -1.42 12.99 -13.36
CA SER A 28 -0.64 12.83 -14.59
C SER A 28 -0.23 14.17 -15.19
N TYR A 29 -1.10 15.17 -15.23
CA TYR A 29 -0.76 16.51 -15.74
C TYR A 29 0.40 17.17 -14.99
N VAL A 30 0.42 17.11 -13.65
CA VAL A 30 1.50 17.72 -12.87
C VAL A 30 2.79 16.89 -12.91
N GLN A 31 2.69 15.55 -12.92
CA GLN A 31 3.83 14.64 -12.97
C GLN A 31 4.56 14.68 -14.32
N MET A 32 3.86 14.95 -15.42
CA MET A 32 4.46 15.13 -16.74
C MET A 32 5.33 16.40 -16.87
N ARG A 33 5.14 17.40 -15.99
CA ARG A 33 5.92 18.64 -16.02
C ARG A 33 7.26 18.47 -15.31
N GLU A 34 7.21 18.00 -14.07
CA GLU A 34 8.38 17.67 -13.27
C GLU A 34 7.97 16.60 -12.25
N ILE A 35 8.65 15.46 -12.28
CA ILE A 35 8.17 14.25 -11.61
C ILE A 35 8.15 14.37 -10.08
N LEU A 36 9.18 14.96 -9.45
CA LEU A 36 9.28 15.01 -7.99
C LEU A 36 8.25 15.96 -7.38
N SER A 37 8.14 17.18 -7.91
CA SER A 37 7.11 18.13 -7.48
C SER A 37 5.71 17.67 -7.85
N GLY A 38 5.54 17.04 -9.02
CA GLY A 38 4.27 16.44 -9.42
C GLY A 38 3.82 15.32 -8.47
N LEU A 39 4.74 14.45 -8.04
CA LEU A 39 4.46 13.44 -7.01
C LEU A 39 4.09 14.10 -5.67
N LEU A 40 4.82 15.11 -5.22
CA LEU A 40 4.50 15.82 -3.98
C LEU A 40 3.11 16.48 -4.02
N ILE A 41 2.78 17.15 -5.13
CA ILE A 41 1.46 17.76 -5.35
C ILE A 41 0.38 16.68 -5.34
N THR A 42 0.62 15.53 -5.99
CA THR A 42 -0.30 14.39 -5.97
C THR A 42 -0.55 13.92 -4.54
N GLN A 43 0.51 13.70 -3.76
CA GLN A 43 0.39 13.23 -2.38
C GLN A 43 -0.41 14.18 -1.50
N ILE A 44 -0.14 15.49 -1.59
CA ILE A 44 -0.83 16.47 -0.73
C ILE A 44 -2.27 16.73 -1.22
N PHE A 45 -2.45 17.12 -2.48
CA PHE A 45 -3.73 17.65 -2.96
C PHE A 45 -4.71 16.56 -3.39
N ILE A 46 -4.22 15.42 -3.87
CA ILE A 46 -5.06 14.34 -4.40
C ILE A 46 -5.26 13.23 -3.37
N ILE A 47 -4.24 12.93 -2.56
CA ILE A 47 -4.29 11.81 -1.61
C ILE A 47 -4.60 12.28 -0.19
N LEU A 48 -3.90 13.28 0.35
CA LEU A 48 -4.05 13.68 1.75
C LEU A 48 -5.31 14.51 2.02
N ILE A 49 -5.55 15.55 1.22
CA ILE A 49 -6.61 16.52 1.47
C ILE A 49 -8.03 15.92 1.33
N PRO A 50 -8.36 15.13 0.28
CA PRO A 50 -9.74 14.68 0.07
C PRO A 50 -10.34 13.85 1.21
N PRO A 51 -9.63 12.89 1.84
CA PRO A 51 -10.14 12.19 3.02
C PRO A 51 -10.52 13.14 4.18
N PHE A 52 -9.66 14.10 4.53
CA PHE A 52 -9.94 15.05 5.60
C PHE A 52 -11.11 15.97 5.26
N LEU A 53 -11.13 16.49 4.02
CA LEU A 53 -12.24 17.32 3.54
C LEU A 53 -13.56 16.55 3.59
N TYR A 54 -13.57 15.30 3.13
CA TYR A 54 -14.76 14.45 3.15
C TYR A 54 -15.29 14.23 4.57
N LEU A 55 -14.41 13.87 5.52
CA LEU A 55 -14.78 13.67 6.91
C LEU A 55 -15.30 14.96 7.57
N ALA A 56 -14.65 16.10 7.29
CA ALA A 56 -15.08 17.40 7.79
C ALA A 56 -16.47 17.80 7.27
N LEU A 57 -16.73 17.63 5.97
CA LEU A 57 -18.03 17.91 5.35
C LEU A 57 -19.15 17.02 5.90
N LYS A 58 -18.85 15.74 6.15
CA LYS A 58 -19.81 14.79 6.75
C LYS A 58 -19.97 14.96 8.27
N LYS A 59 -19.13 15.78 8.91
CA LYS A 59 -19.05 15.98 10.37
C LYS A 59 -18.82 14.65 11.11
N VAL A 60 -17.93 13.82 10.57
CA VAL A 60 -17.50 12.54 11.15
C VAL A 60 -16.25 12.77 12.00
N ASN A 61 -16.11 12.03 13.10
CA ASN A 61 -14.95 12.15 13.98
C ASN A 61 -13.67 11.67 13.28
N ILE A 62 -12.80 12.61 12.91
CA ILE A 62 -11.55 12.36 12.17
C ILE A 62 -10.61 11.46 12.98
N LYS A 63 -10.39 11.77 14.25
CA LYS A 63 -9.45 11.05 15.11
C LYS A 63 -9.81 9.56 15.23
N ARG A 64 -11.10 9.29 15.46
CA ARG A 64 -11.64 7.92 15.58
C ARG A 64 -11.57 7.19 14.24
N THR A 65 -12.02 7.82 13.17
CA THR A 65 -12.09 7.20 11.83
C THR A 65 -10.69 6.86 11.30
N MET A 66 -9.77 7.82 11.41
CA MET A 66 -8.39 7.67 10.94
C MET A 66 -7.49 6.94 11.94
N ARG A 67 -8.01 6.46 13.08
CA ARG A 67 -7.23 5.76 14.11
C ARG A 67 -5.96 6.52 14.53
N LEU A 68 -6.10 7.81 14.82
CA LEU A 68 -5.01 8.68 15.30
C LEU A 68 -4.73 8.42 16.80
N ASN A 69 -4.59 7.14 17.16
CA ASN A 69 -4.20 6.68 18.49
C ASN A 69 -2.69 6.54 18.55
N LYS A 70 -2.12 6.77 19.74
CA LYS A 70 -0.68 6.65 19.96
C LYS A 70 -0.23 5.21 19.72
N LEU A 71 0.91 5.05 19.06
CA LEU A 71 1.59 3.77 18.92
C LEU A 71 2.74 3.72 19.95
N SER A 72 2.86 2.60 20.67
CA SER A 72 4.01 2.36 21.55
C SER A 72 5.31 2.34 20.73
N ILE A 73 6.37 2.94 21.27
CA ILE A 73 7.71 2.96 20.63
C ILE A 73 8.19 1.54 20.34
N LYS A 74 7.95 0.60 21.26
CA LYS A 74 8.26 -0.83 21.07
C LYS A 74 7.58 -1.38 19.81
N HIS A 75 6.28 -1.12 19.64
CA HIS A 75 5.53 -1.59 18.48
C HIS A 75 6.00 -0.91 17.20
N GLY A 76 6.32 0.39 17.25
CA GLY A 76 6.92 1.12 16.13
C GLY A 76 8.23 0.47 15.67
N LEU A 77 9.17 0.20 16.58
CA LEU A 77 10.45 -0.45 16.25
C LEU A 77 10.25 -1.86 15.69
N LEU A 78 9.32 -2.64 16.26
CA LEU A 78 9.00 -3.97 15.74
C LEU A 78 8.43 -3.89 14.31
N ILE A 79 7.59 -2.89 14.01
CA ILE A 79 7.07 -2.67 12.66
C ILE A 79 8.18 -2.32 11.67
N VAL A 80 9.18 -1.52 12.07
CA VAL A 80 10.37 -1.26 11.23
C VAL A 80 11.04 -2.58 10.88
N VAL A 81 11.38 -3.41 11.87
CA VAL A 81 12.04 -4.71 11.66
C VAL A 81 11.20 -5.64 10.78
N ILE A 82 9.90 -5.75 11.07
CA ILE A 82 8.96 -6.56 10.28
C ILE A 82 8.92 -6.07 8.83
N THR A 83 8.94 -4.76 8.60
CA THR A 83 8.93 -4.21 7.23
C THR A 83 10.20 -4.59 6.47
N PHE A 84 11.38 -4.48 7.08
CA PHE A 84 12.63 -4.95 6.46
C PHE A 84 12.57 -6.44 6.11
N LEU A 85 12.02 -7.27 7.00
CA LEU A 85 11.85 -8.71 6.77
C LEU A 85 10.77 -9.03 5.73
N MET A 86 9.76 -8.20 5.58
CA MET A 86 8.69 -8.40 4.58
C MET A 86 9.03 -7.82 3.21
N TYR A 87 10.09 -6.99 3.08
CA TYR A 87 10.50 -6.41 1.81
C TYR A 87 10.82 -7.47 0.73
N PRO A 88 11.60 -8.55 1.01
CA PRO A 88 11.80 -9.62 0.04
C PRO A 88 10.51 -10.32 -0.40
N VAL A 89 9.50 -10.42 0.49
CA VAL A 89 8.20 -11.00 0.17
C VAL A 89 7.46 -10.14 -0.86
N ALA A 90 7.45 -8.81 -0.65
CA ALA A 90 6.85 -7.86 -1.59
C ALA A 90 7.56 -7.87 -2.95
N VAL A 91 8.90 -7.89 -2.96
CA VAL A 91 9.70 -8.01 -4.18
C VAL A 91 9.41 -9.32 -4.91
N THR A 92 9.36 -10.45 -4.20
CA THR A 92 9.04 -11.76 -4.79
C THR A 92 7.65 -11.78 -5.39
N ALA A 93 6.65 -11.23 -4.69
CA ALA A 93 5.30 -11.13 -5.20
C ALA A 93 5.23 -10.30 -6.48
N ASN A 94 5.92 -9.17 -6.52
CA ASN A 94 5.96 -8.34 -7.73
C ASN A 94 6.73 -9.01 -8.88
N ALA A 95 7.85 -9.68 -8.57
CA ALA A 95 8.62 -10.47 -9.53
C ALA A 95 7.80 -11.61 -10.14
N LEU A 96 6.92 -12.26 -9.36
CA LEU A 96 5.99 -13.26 -9.87
C LEU A 96 5.01 -12.64 -10.88
N GLY A 97 4.49 -11.45 -10.59
CA GLY A 97 3.63 -10.71 -11.53
C GLY A 97 4.36 -10.38 -12.83
N MET A 98 5.58 -9.85 -12.73
CA MET A 98 6.41 -9.55 -13.90
C MET A 98 6.78 -10.81 -14.69
N LEU A 99 7.04 -11.95 -14.04
CA LEU A 99 7.30 -13.22 -14.71
C LEU A 99 6.09 -13.70 -15.50
N ILE A 100 4.88 -13.57 -14.94
CA ILE A 100 3.65 -13.90 -15.67
C ILE A 100 3.52 -13.01 -16.91
N LEU A 101 3.81 -11.71 -16.77
CA LEU A 101 3.77 -10.76 -17.88
C LEU A 101 4.81 -11.09 -18.97
N SER A 102 6.01 -11.55 -18.60
CA SER A 102 7.06 -11.86 -19.57
C SER A 102 6.77 -13.09 -20.42
N LEU A 103 5.78 -13.91 -20.03
CA LEU A 103 5.28 -15.00 -20.86
C LEU A 103 4.54 -14.50 -22.11
N PHE A 104 4.07 -13.24 -22.11
CA PHE A 104 3.34 -12.65 -23.23
C PHE A 104 4.25 -11.92 -24.24
N GLY A 105 5.50 -11.63 -23.89
CA GLY A 105 6.44 -10.89 -24.72
C GLY A 105 7.49 -10.12 -23.91
N ASN A 106 8.13 -9.14 -24.53
CA ASN A 106 9.20 -8.37 -23.89
C ASN A 106 8.65 -7.27 -22.97
N LEU A 107 9.17 -7.20 -21.74
CA LEU A 107 8.73 -6.22 -20.75
C LEU A 107 9.31 -4.83 -21.03
N SER A 108 8.43 -3.81 -21.05
CA SER A 108 8.82 -2.39 -21.06
C SER A 108 8.44 -1.77 -19.72
N ILE A 109 9.30 -1.96 -18.72
CA ILE A 109 9.02 -1.52 -17.34
C ILE A 109 9.30 -0.02 -17.23
N PRO A 110 8.29 0.82 -16.93
CA PRO A 110 8.52 2.24 -16.70
C PRO A 110 9.46 2.43 -15.50
N GLN A 111 10.60 3.09 -15.71
CA GLN A 111 11.55 3.38 -14.64
C GLN A 111 11.31 4.79 -14.09
N LEU A 112 11.21 4.91 -12.77
CA LEU A 112 11.27 6.21 -12.12
C LEU A 112 12.72 6.72 -12.20
N PRO A 113 12.95 7.99 -12.55
CA PRO A 113 14.28 8.56 -12.54
C PRO A 113 14.79 8.58 -11.10
N MET A 114 15.73 7.68 -10.80
CA MET A 114 16.35 7.62 -9.48
C MET A 114 17.47 8.67 -9.40
N PRO A 115 17.64 9.32 -8.25
CA PRO A 115 18.62 10.39 -8.12
C PRO A 115 20.05 9.84 -8.21
N THR A 116 20.95 10.59 -8.84
CA THR A 116 22.40 10.32 -8.86
C THR A 116 23.15 11.12 -7.80
N GLU A 117 22.59 12.23 -7.34
CA GLU A 117 23.20 13.09 -6.32
C GLU A 117 22.58 12.90 -4.94
N PHE A 118 23.36 13.16 -3.89
CA PHE A 118 22.89 13.07 -2.50
C PHE A 118 21.68 13.98 -2.22
N MET A 119 21.68 15.21 -2.75
CA MET A 119 20.52 16.10 -2.58
C MET A 119 19.28 15.57 -3.31
N GLY A 120 19.47 14.93 -4.47
CA GLY A 120 18.41 14.23 -5.18
C GLY A 120 17.84 13.07 -4.34
N TYR A 121 18.71 12.28 -3.70
CA TYR A 121 18.33 11.21 -2.78
C TYR A 121 17.50 11.73 -1.61
N VAL A 122 17.92 12.82 -0.97
CA VAL A 122 17.17 13.44 0.13
C VAL A 122 15.78 13.89 -0.33
N LYS A 123 15.67 14.50 -1.52
CA LYS A 123 14.37 14.89 -2.11
C LYS A 123 13.49 13.66 -2.40
N ALA A 124 14.07 12.61 -2.97
CA ALA A 124 13.35 11.35 -3.25
C ALA A 124 12.86 10.70 -1.94
N MET A 125 13.67 10.67 -0.88
CA MET A 125 13.26 10.19 0.44
C MET A 125 12.10 11.02 1.01
N ALA A 126 12.15 12.35 0.90
CA ALA A 126 11.08 13.21 1.38
C ALA A 126 9.75 12.99 0.63
N VAL A 127 9.80 12.77 -0.69
CA VAL A 127 8.60 12.67 -1.53
C VAL A 127 8.08 11.24 -1.64
N ILE A 128 8.93 10.31 -2.08
CA ILE A 128 8.55 8.93 -2.41
C ILE A 128 8.41 8.08 -1.15
N SER A 129 9.16 8.39 -0.08
CA SER A 129 9.06 7.66 1.19
C SER A 129 8.19 8.38 2.21
N LEU A 130 8.58 9.58 2.63
CA LEU A 130 7.89 10.27 3.73
C LEU A 130 6.49 10.76 3.33
N ALA A 131 6.37 11.56 2.26
CA ALA A 131 5.08 12.11 1.85
C ALA A 131 4.11 11.00 1.42
N ALA A 132 4.54 10.08 0.55
CA ALA A 132 3.72 8.94 0.14
C ALA A 132 3.27 8.08 1.33
N GLY A 133 4.19 7.68 2.20
CA GLY A 133 3.87 6.82 3.35
C GLY A 133 2.89 7.46 4.34
N ILE A 134 2.87 8.78 4.47
CA ILE A 134 1.88 9.48 5.29
C ILE A 134 0.53 9.57 4.56
N CYS A 135 0.55 10.09 3.32
CA CYS A 135 -0.66 10.45 2.61
C CYS A 135 -1.46 9.21 2.21
N GLU A 136 -0.79 8.20 1.65
CA GLU A 136 -1.43 6.97 1.20
C GLU A 136 -1.99 6.17 2.38
N GLU A 137 -1.30 6.10 3.52
CA GLU A 137 -1.85 5.42 4.69
C GLU A 137 -3.10 6.12 5.22
N ILE A 138 -3.15 7.45 5.23
CA ILE A 138 -4.36 8.21 5.58
C ILE A 138 -5.51 7.89 4.63
N PHE A 139 -5.25 7.86 3.32
CA PHE A 139 -6.26 7.55 2.32
C PHE A 139 -6.75 6.10 2.46
N PHE A 140 -5.84 5.13 2.45
CA PHE A 140 -6.19 3.71 2.39
C PHE A 140 -6.54 3.13 3.76
N ARG A 141 -5.69 3.29 4.78
CA ARG A 141 -5.89 2.64 6.09
C ARG A 141 -6.77 3.47 7.00
N GLY A 142 -6.69 4.79 6.90
CA GLY A 142 -7.53 5.70 7.65
C GLY A 142 -8.96 5.75 7.11
N PHE A 143 -9.15 5.82 5.79
CA PHE A 143 -10.46 6.03 5.18
C PHE A 143 -11.03 4.77 4.51
N ILE A 144 -10.35 4.22 3.50
CA ILE A 144 -10.90 3.09 2.71
C ILE A 144 -11.13 1.86 3.59
N LEU A 145 -10.12 1.41 4.33
CA LEU A 145 -10.21 0.27 5.25
C LEU A 145 -11.37 0.47 6.23
N THR A 146 -11.44 1.63 6.89
CA THR A 146 -12.51 1.96 7.86
C THR A 146 -13.91 1.87 7.25
N GLY A 147 -14.10 2.32 6.00
CA GLY A 147 -15.38 2.21 5.30
C GLY A 147 -15.82 0.77 5.01
N TYR A 148 -14.86 -0.16 4.89
CA TYR A 148 -15.11 -1.58 4.64
C TYR A 148 -15.19 -2.45 5.92
N GLU A 149 -14.92 -1.90 7.11
CA GLU A 149 -14.93 -2.68 8.37
C GLU A 149 -16.27 -3.34 8.70
N LYS A 150 -17.37 -2.83 8.14
CA LYS A 150 -18.69 -3.47 8.25
C LYS A 150 -18.75 -4.88 7.65
N LEU A 151 -17.83 -5.22 6.74
CA LEU A 151 -17.70 -6.58 6.19
C LEU A 151 -16.80 -7.48 7.05
N GLY A 152 -16.36 -6.99 8.21
CA GLY A 152 -15.38 -7.62 9.08
C GLY A 152 -13.95 -7.13 8.80
N LYS A 153 -13.15 -7.03 9.87
CA LYS A 153 -11.76 -6.55 9.85
C LYS A 153 -10.89 -7.25 8.79
N ARG A 154 -11.02 -8.58 8.66
CA ARG A 154 -10.28 -9.37 7.67
C ARG A 154 -10.59 -8.95 6.23
N ASN A 155 -11.87 -8.82 5.90
CA ASN A 155 -12.30 -8.43 4.56
C ASN A 155 -11.91 -6.99 4.25
N ALA A 156 -12.02 -6.08 5.23
CA ALA A 156 -11.58 -4.70 5.09
C ALA A 156 -10.09 -4.58 4.76
N ILE A 157 -9.23 -5.35 5.43
CA ILE A 157 -7.79 -5.40 5.13
C ILE A 157 -7.56 -5.89 3.69
N ILE A 158 -8.18 -7.00 3.30
CA ILE A 158 -7.99 -7.59 1.96
C ILE A 158 -8.46 -6.62 0.87
N ILE A 159 -9.67 -6.07 1.00
CA ILE A 159 -10.23 -5.15 0.02
C ILE A 159 -9.37 -3.88 -0.07
N SER A 160 -9.03 -3.26 1.06
CA SER A 160 -8.17 -2.07 1.07
C SER A 160 -6.80 -2.33 0.43
N ALA A 161 -6.21 -3.51 0.63
CA ALA A 161 -4.93 -3.89 0.04
C ALA A 161 -5.02 -4.06 -1.49
N ILE A 162 -6.08 -4.69 -1.98
CA ILE A 162 -6.34 -4.84 -3.42
C ILE A 162 -6.55 -3.47 -4.06
N LEU A 163 -7.39 -2.63 -3.45
CA LEU A 163 -7.66 -1.27 -3.94
C LEU A 163 -6.40 -0.40 -3.92
N PHE A 164 -5.50 -0.60 -2.96
CA PHE A 164 -4.20 0.06 -2.92
C PHE A 164 -3.32 -0.31 -4.13
N GLY A 165 -3.21 -1.59 -4.46
CA GLY A 165 -2.48 -2.03 -5.66
C GLY A 165 -3.08 -1.51 -6.96
N ILE A 166 -4.41 -1.59 -7.11
CA ILE A 166 -5.13 -1.12 -8.30
C ILE A 166 -4.94 0.39 -8.53
N PHE A 167 -4.84 1.18 -7.46
CA PHE A 167 -4.73 2.63 -7.55
C PHE A 167 -3.45 3.12 -8.24
N HIS A 168 -2.42 2.26 -8.34
CA HIS A 168 -1.18 2.58 -9.04
C HIS A 168 -1.32 2.57 -10.57
N LEU A 169 -2.40 2.00 -11.12
CA LEU A 169 -2.65 1.89 -12.56
C LEU A 169 -1.50 1.26 -13.37
N ASN A 170 -0.67 0.45 -12.71
CA ASN A 170 0.53 -0.14 -13.27
C ASN A 170 0.51 -1.65 -13.01
N ILE A 171 0.38 -2.46 -14.08
CA ILE A 171 0.30 -3.92 -13.95
C ILE A 171 1.64 -4.53 -13.54
N TYR A 172 2.77 -3.87 -13.86
CA TYR A 172 4.11 -4.27 -13.42
C TYR A 172 4.31 -4.09 -11.92
N ASN A 173 3.51 -3.24 -11.26
CA ASN A 173 3.61 -2.93 -9.83
C ASN A 173 2.28 -3.18 -9.09
N LEU A 174 1.68 -4.36 -9.29
CA LEU A 174 0.40 -4.71 -8.66
C LEU A 174 0.58 -5.55 -7.38
N LEU A 175 1.29 -6.68 -7.49
CA LEU A 175 1.30 -7.70 -6.43
C LEU A 175 2.12 -7.28 -5.20
N GLY A 176 3.23 -6.56 -5.41
CA GLY A 176 4.04 -6.03 -4.31
C GLY A 176 3.24 -5.09 -3.39
N PRO A 177 2.63 -4.01 -3.93
CA PRO A 177 1.77 -3.13 -3.15
C PRO A 177 0.60 -3.84 -2.47
N ILE A 178 -0.01 -4.86 -3.07
CA ILE A 178 -1.07 -5.65 -2.41
C ILE A 178 -0.53 -6.38 -1.17
N VAL A 179 0.64 -7.03 -1.26
CA VAL A 179 1.24 -7.72 -0.11
C VAL A 179 1.53 -6.76 1.03
N LEU A 180 2.15 -5.61 0.75
CA LEU A 180 2.41 -4.57 1.75
C LEU A 180 1.09 -3.96 2.28
N GLY A 181 0.12 -3.80 1.37
CA GLY A 181 -1.32 -3.66 1.57
C GLY A 181 -1.81 -4.39 2.82
N LEU A 182 -1.72 -5.71 2.74
CA LEU A 182 -2.17 -6.66 3.75
C LEU A 182 -1.39 -6.51 5.07
N VAL A 183 -0.06 -6.39 4.98
CA VAL A 183 0.81 -6.27 6.17
C VAL A 183 0.48 -5.02 6.98
N PHE A 184 0.44 -3.85 6.34
CA PHE A 184 0.17 -2.59 7.04
C PHE A 184 -1.29 -2.50 7.51
N GLY A 185 -2.24 -2.98 6.69
CA GLY A 185 -3.63 -3.07 7.10
C GLY A 185 -3.81 -3.94 8.35
N TYR A 186 -3.13 -5.08 8.42
CA TYR A 186 -3.13 -5.93 9.61
C TYR A 186 -2.61 -5.20 10.85
N PHE A 187 -1.46 -4.51 10.77
CA PHE A 187 -0.92 -3.81 11.93
C PHE A 187 -1.73 -2.59 12.36
N VAL A 188 -2.34 -1.84 11.42
CA VAL A 188 -3.26 -0.74 11.76
C VAL A 188 -4.50 -1.27 12.48
N VAL A 189 -5.02 -2.42 12.04
CA VAL A 189 -6.16 -3.06 12.70
C VAL A 189 -5.78 -3.61 14.08
N LEU A 190 -4.65 -4.30 14.18
CA LEU A 190 -4.15 -4.92 15.41
C LEU A 190 -3.82 -3.87 16.48
N THR A 191 -3.10 -2.81 16.11
CA THR A 191 -2.65 -1.78 17.06
C THR A 191 -3.67 -0.66 17.27
N ASN A 192 -4.76 -0.66 16.50
CA ASN A 192 -5.72 0.43 16.40
C ASN A 192 -5.05 1.81 16.18
N SER A 193 -3.94 1.85 15.44
CA SER A 193 -3.15 3.06 15.21
C SER A 193 -2.68 3.14 13.76
N ILE A 194 -3.02 4.22 13.06
CA ILE A 194 -2.58 4.43 11.67
C ILE A 194 -1.06 4.63 11.56
N TYR A 195 -0.41 5.08 12.65
CA TYR A 195 1.04 5.25 12.68
C TYR A 195 1.78 3.92 12.46
N ALA A 196 1.14 2.78 12.76
CA ALA A 196 1.68 1.47 12.42
C ALA A 196 1.86 1.30 10.91
N GLY A 197 0.85 1.69 10.13
CA GLY A 197 0.93 1.69 8.67
C GLY A 197 1.91 2.73 8.15
N ILE A 198 1.85 3.97 8.66
CA ILE A 198 2.72 5.07 8.22
C ILE A 198 4.19 4.72 8.39
N ILE A 199 4.59 4.20 9.55
CA ILE A 199 6.00 3.80 9.80
C ILE A 199 6.41 2.69 8.82
N GLY A 200 5.60 1.65 8.67
CA GLY A 200 5.90 0.55 7.76
C GLY A 200 6.03 1.03 6.31
N HIS A 201 5.13 1.89 5.85
CA HIS A 201 5.15 2.41 4.49
C HIS A 201 6.36 3.31 4.24
N ILE A 202 6.67 4.25 5.14
CA ILE A 202 7.88 5.08 5.04
C ILE A 202 9.12 4.21 4.96
N VAL A 203 9.24 3.20 5.82
CA VAL A 203 10.39 2.28 5.82
C VAL A 203 10.47 1.52 4.50
N ASN A 204 9.37 0.96 4.01
CA ASN A 204 9.35 0.22 2.75
C ASN A 204 9.83 1.07 1.56
N ASN A 205 9.24 2.25 1.40
CA ASN A 205 9.60 3.14 0.30
C ASN A 205 11.00 3.72 0.50
N GLY A 206 11.42 3.91 1.75
CA GLY A 206 12.78 4.32 2.10
C GLY A 206 13.81 3.27 1.67
N ILE A 207 13.52 1.98 1.90
CA ILE A 207 14.33 0.86 1.40
C ILE A 207 14.41 0.92 -0.13
N ALA A 208 13.27 1.06 -0.82
CA ALA A 208 13.24 1.11 -2.29
C ALA A 208 14.07 2.27 -2.87
N VAL A 209 13.92 3.49 -2.32
CA VAL A 209 14.70 4.67 -2.74
C VAL A 209 16.19 4.48 -2.44
N THR A 210 16.52 3.97 -1.25
CA THR A 210 17.92 3.75 -0.83
C THR A 210 18.59 2.70 -1.71
N LEU A 211 17.93 1.56 -1.95
CA LEU A 211 18.46 0.51 -2.81
C LEU A 211 18.65 1.03 -4.25
N GLY A 212 17.69 1.76 -4.81
CA GLY A 212 17.86 2.31 -6.16
C GLY A 212 19.02 3.32 -6.26
N PHE A 213 19.19 4.18 -5.24
CA PHE A 213 20.33 5.10 -5.18
C PHE A 213 21.68 4.36 -5.11
N ILE A 214 21.78 3.35 -4.24
CA ILE A 214 22.98 2.52 -4.10
C ILE A 214 23.28 1.76 -5.41
N MET A 215 22.27 1.22 -6.09
CA MET A 215 22.45 0.48 -7.33
C MET A 215 22.99 1.37 -8.45
N ILE A 216 22.52 2.62 -8.57
CA ILE A 216 23.09 3.59 -9.52
C ILE A 216 24.56 3.87 -9.20
N LYS A 217 24.89 4.14 -7.93
CA LYS A 217 26.28 4.39 -7.53
C LYS A 217 27.20 3.20 -7.76
N LEU A 218 26.70 1.99 -7.53
CA LEU A 218 27.43 0.77 -7.82
C LEU A 218 27.65 0.62 -9.33
N GLN A 219 26.66 0.91 -10.17
CA GLN A 219 26.81 0.87 -11.62
C GLN A 219 27.82 1.88 -12.14
N GLU A 220 27.79 3.13 -11.66
CA GLU A 220 28.79 4.16 -11.99
C GLU A 220 30.21 3.66 -11.66
N ILE A 221 30.41 3.12 -10.46
CA ILE A 221 31.70 2.57 -10.03
C ILE A 221 32.13 1.39 -10.90
N LEU A 222 31.22 0.44 -11.21
CA LEU A 222 31.55 -0.75 -11.98
C LEU A 222 31.80 -0.46 -13.47
N GLN A 223 31.15 0.56 -14.05
CA GLN A 223 31.43 1.01 -15.42
C GLN A 223 32.87 1.52 -15.55
N ASP A 224 33.35 2.29 -14.57
CA ASP A 224 34.74 2.75 -14.54
C ASP A 224 35.76 1.59 -14.48
N TYR A 225 35.39 0.43 -13.92
CA TYR A 225 36.24 -0.77 -13.87
C TYR A 225 36.13 -1.67 -15.11
N THR A 226 34.96 -1.77 -15.74
CA THR A 226 34.70 -2.72 -16.84
C THR A 226 35.21 -2.23 -18.19
N GLU A 227 35.37 -0.91 -18.39
CA GLU A 227 36.08 -0.38 -19.58
C GLU A 227 37.57 -0.82 -19.63
N VAL A 228 38.12 -1.33 -18.52
CA VAL A 228 39.52 -1.79 -18.39
C VAL A 228 39.66 -3.30 -18.58
N ALA A 229 38.61 -4.08 -18.33
CA ALA A 229 38.62 -5.54 -18.39
C ALA A 229 37.67 -6.02 -19.49
N GLY A 230 38.21 -6.29 -20.67
CA GLY A 230 37.44 -6.87 -21.77
C GLY A 230 36.90 -8.25 -21.39
N GLU A 231 35.65 -8.32 -20.95
CA GLU A 231 34.97 -9.56 -20.58
C GLU A 231 33.80 -9.88 -21.53
N THR A 232 33.83 -11.10 -22.07
CA THR A 232 32.67 -11.77 -22.65
C THR A 232 31.67 -12.11 -21.55
N SER A 233 30.58 -11.36 -21.45
CA SER A 233 29.47 -11.67 -20.56
C SER A 233 28.58 -12.75 -21.18
N VAL A 234 28.14 -13.70 -20.35
CA VAL A 234 27.08 -14.64 -20.73
C VAL A 234 25.77 -13.86 -20.69
N GLU A 235 25.23 -13.51 -21.85
CA GLU A 235 23.90 -12.88 -21.96
C GLU A 235 22.82 -13.91 -21.60
N LEU A 236 22.40 -13.93 -20.34
CA LEU A 236 21.17 -14.58 -19.94
C LEU A 236 19.98 -13.80 -20.52
N SER A 237 19.00 -14.51 -21.07
CA SER A 237 17.73 -13.88 -21.43
C SER A 237 17.07 -13.27 -20.18
N THR A 238 16.28 -12.20 -20.36
CA THR A 238 15.55 -11.53 -19.27
C THR A 238 14.74 -12.53 -18.44
N THR A 239 14.09 -13.50 -19.10
CA THR A 239 13.30 -14.55 -18.43
C THR A 239 14.16 -15.45 -17.54
N GLN A 240 15.36 -15.84 -17.97
CA GLN A 240 16.28 -16.64 -17.15
C GLN A 240 16.76 -15.86 -15.93
N THR A 241 17.12 -14.59 -16.10
CA THR A 241 17.50 -13.70 -14.98
C THR A 241 16.37 -13.53 -13.98
N MET A 242 15.13 -13.38 -14.45
CA MET A 242 13.96 -13.29 -13.58
C MET A 242 13.66 -14.58 -12.83
N LEU A 243 13.82 -15.75 -13.47
CA LEU A 243 13.63 -17.06 -12.83
C LEU A 243 14.65 -17.30 -11.71
N VAL A 244 15.93 -17.04 -11.98
CA VAL A 244 16.99 -17.14 -10.95
C VAL A 244 16.71 -16.18 -9.80
N SER A 245 16.36 -14.93 -10.11
CA SER A 245 15.99 -13.92 -9.11
C SER A 245 14.81 -14.38 -8.25
N LEU A 246 13.76 -14.94 -8.87
CA LEU A 246 12.57 -15.40 -8.16
C LEU A 246 12.89 -16.56 -7.20
N LEU A 247 13.76 -17.50 -7.61
CA LEU A 247 14.16 -18.60 -6.74
C LEU A 247 14.95 -18.12 -5.52
N VAL A 248 15.93 -17.23 -5.74
CA VAL A 248 16.75 -16.66 -4.67
C VAL A 248 15.92 -15.81 -3.72
N PHE A 249 15.17 -14.84 -4.24
CA PHE A 249 14.33 -13.98 -3.41
C PHE A 249 13.16 -14.73 -2.79
N GLY A 250 12.62 -15.75 -3.45
CA GLY A 250 11.57 -16.62 -2.91
C GLY A 250 12.05 -17.41 -1.70
N PHE A 251 13.26 -17.99 -1.75
CA PHE A 251 13.86 -18.67 -0.60
C PHE A 251 14.09 -17.69 0.56
N ILE A 252 14.65 -16.51 0.28
CA ILE A 252 14.85 -15.45 1.29
C ILE A 252 13.51 -15.00 1.87
N ALA A 253 12.47 -14.84 1.05
CA ALA A 253 11.14 -14.43 1.46
C ALA A 253 10.50 -15.42 2.44
N VAL A 254 10.66 -16.73 2.24
CA VAL A 254 10.16 -17.74 3.18
C VAL A 254 10.84 -17.64 4.54
N ILE A 255 12.17 -17.51 4.57
CA ILE A 255 12.92 -17.39 5.82
C ILE A 255 12.54 -16.10 6.56
N THR A 256 12.59 -14.97 5.85
CA THR A 256 12.36 -13.65 6.43
C THR A 256 10.91 -13.46 6.89
N SER A 257 9.92 -13.95 6.13
CA SER A 257 8.51 -13.93 6.56
C SER A 257 8.25 -14.79 7.80
N THR A 258 8.94 -15.92 7.94
CA THR A 258 8.85 -16.77 9.14
C THR A 258 9.37 -16.02 10.37
N ILE A 259 10.49 -15.31 10.25
CA ILE A 259 11.04 -14.48 11.33
C ILE A 259 10.10 -13.31 11.63
N ALA A 260 9.57 -12.64 10.59
CA ALA A 260 8.61 -11.55 10.73
C ALA A 260 7.34 -11.97 11.48
N TYR A 261 6.85 -13.20 11.23
CA TYR A 261 5.70 -13.76 11.93
C TYR A 261 5.94 -13.84 13.45
N PHE A 262 7.13 -14.25 13.91
CA PHE A 262 7.44 -14.28 15.34
C PHE A 262 7.46 -12.88 15.96
N PHE A 263 8.03 -11.88 15.29
CA PHE A 263 7.96 -10.49 15.76
C PHE A 263 6.52 -9.95 15.78
N ALA A 264 5.71 -10.27 14.78
CA ALA A 264 4.29 -9.89 14.73
C ALA A 264 3.50 -10.50 15.90
N ARG A 265 3.84 -11.73 16.33
CA ARG A 265 3.23 -12.36 17.51
C ARG A 265 3.56 -11.64 18.81
N ILE A 266 4.71 -10.97 18.92
CA ILE A 266 5.04 -10.17 20.11
C ILE A 266 4.06 -9.01 20.23
N ILE A 267 3.87 -8.25 19.14
CA ILE A 267 2.90 -7.14 19.11
C ILE A 267 1.50 -7.66 19.45
N LYS A 268 1.09 -8.77 18.84
CA LYS A 268 -0.23 -9.36 19.07
C LYS A 268 -0.45 -9.70 20.55
N ARG A 269 0.51 -10.38 21.18
CA ARG A 269 0.43 -10.74 22.60
C ARG A 269 0.41 -9.52 23.52
N ASP A 270 1.20 -8.50 23.20
CA ASP A 270 1.22 -7.25 23.98
C ASP A 270 -0.16 -6.56 23.92
N ILE A 271 -0.77 -6.47 22.73
CA ILE A 271 -2.10 -5.86 22.57
C ILE A 271 -3.18 -6.68 23.28
N GLU A 272 -3.21 -8.01 23.10
CA GLU A 272 -4.19 -8.88 23.76
C GLU A 272 -4.06 -8.81 25.29
N GLY A 273 -2.83 -8.72 25.82
CA GLY A 273 -2.59 -8.54 27.25
C GLY A 273 -3.09 -7.19 27.78
N ILE A 274 -2.91 -6.11 27.01
CA ILE A 274 -3.45 -4.78 27.35
C ILE A 274 -4.97 -4.83 27.38
N GLU A 275 -5.61 -5.38 26.34
CA GLU A 275 -7.07 -5.50 26.27
C GLU A 275 -7.64 -6.32 27.44
N ALA A 276 -7.00 -7.45 27.79
CA ALA A 276 -7.38 -8.26 28.95
C ALA A 276 -7.25 -7.51 30.28
N SER A 277 -6.24 -6.64 30.44
CA SER A 277 -6.03 -5.87 31.67
C SER A 277 -7.11 -4.81 31.95
N TYR A 278 -7.79 -4.34 30.90
CA TYR A 278 -8.88 -3.36 31.03
C TYR A 278 -10.24 -4.01 31.30
N SER A 279 -10.35 -5.35 31.23
CA SER A 279 -11.61 -6.07 31.42
C SER A 279 -11.49 -7.19 32.47
N PRO A 280 -11.37 -6.87 33.77
CA PRO A 280 -11.64 -7.84 34.82
C PRO A 280 -13.17 -7.96 34.98
N GLU A 281 -13.74 -9.08 34.54
CA GLU A 281 -15.14 -9.49 34.81
C GLU A 281 -16.27 -8.51 34.44
N LYS A 282 -16.72 -8.56 33.19
CA LYS A 282 -18.16 -8.64 32.88
C LYS A 282 -18.35 -9.71 31.81
N PRO A 283 -19.38 -10.57 31.88
CA PRO A 283 -19.76 -11.38 30.74
C PRO A 283 -20.00 -10.41 29.59
N TYR A 284 -19.30 -10.60 28.48
CA TYR A 284 -19.54 -9.91 27.23
C TYR A 284 -21.01 -10.17 26.85
N ASP A 285 -21.87 -9.17 27.02
CA ASP A 285 -23.28 -9.28 26.61
C ASP A 285 -23.34 -9.15 25.09
N PHE A 286 -23.06 -10.29 24.44
CA PHE A 286 -23.05 -10.46 22.99
C PHE A 286 -24.39 -10.08 22.37
N GLU A 287 -25.50 -10.11 23.12
CA GLU A 287 -26.82 -9.84 22.59
C GLU A 287 -27.10 -8.34 22.43
N GLU A 288 -26.66 -7.50 23.37
CA GLU A 288 -26.99 -6.06 23.37
C GLU A 288 -26.20 -5.27 22.30
N GLU A 289 -24.92 -5.61 22.07
CA GLU A 289 -24.08 -4.99 21.03
C GLU A 289 -24.47 -5.50 19.63
N LEU A 290 -24.84 -6.78 19.50
CA LEU A 290 -25.40 -7.35 18.26
C LEU A 290 -26.76 -6.73 17.91
N TYR A 291 -27.60 -6.39 18.90
CA TYR A 291 -28.89 -5.75 18.68
C TYR A 291 -28.75 -4.30 18.18
N ILE A 292 -27.79 -3.55 18.73
CA ILE A 292 -27.51 -2.16 18.31
C ILE A 292 -26.81 -2.14 16.95
N GLU A 293 -25.82 -3.01 16.71
CA GLU A 293 -25.21 -3.16 15.38
C GLU A 293 -26.23 -3.64 14.35
N ALA A 294 -27.07 -4.64 14.64
CA ALA A 294 -28.09 -5.13 13.71
C ALA A 294 -29.11 -4.03 13.32
N ASN A 295 -29.55 -3.20 14.28
CA ASN A 295 -30.51 -2.14 13.99
C ASN A 295 -29.92 -0.94 13.23
N ASP A 296 -28.63 -0.61 13.44
CA ASP A 296 -27.91 0.39 12.63
C ASP A 296 -27.51 -0.17 11.24
N LEU A 297 -27.33 -1.49 11.11
CA LEU A 297 -27.03 -2.20 9.86
C LEU A 297 -28.24 -2.22 8.90
N VAL A 298 -29.44 -2.46 9.41
CA VAL A 298 -30.67 -2.59 8.58
C VAL A 298 -31.12 -1.24 8.00
N ASN A 299 -30.96 -0.14 8.74
CA ASN A 299 -31.63 1.13 8.41
C ASN A 299 -30.89 2.05 7.43
N ASN A 300 -29.59 1.84 7.17
CA ASN A 300 -28.82 2.70 6.24
C ASN A 300 -28.14 1.97 5.07
N ASP A 301 -27.88 0.66 5.16
CA ASP A 301 -27.13 -0.10 4.15
C ASP A 301 -28.04 -0.79 3.10
N SER A 302 -29.32 -0.99 3.43
CA SER A 302 -30.37 -1.45 2.50
C SER A 302 -30.73 -0.40 1.44
N LYS A 303 -30.51 0.90 1.74
CA LYS A 303 -30.92 2.01 0.88
C LYS A 303 -30.26 2.01 -0.50
N TYR A 304 -29.01 1.55 -0.59
CA TYR A 304 -28.23 1.60 -1.83
C TYR A 304 -27.95 0.23 -2.45
N GLY A 305 -28.24 -0.88 -1.75
CA GLY A 305 -28.03 -2.24 -2.28
C GLY A 305 -26.64 -2.43 -2.92
N LEU A 306 -26.60 -2.92 -4.16
CA LEU A 306 -25.37 -3.10 -4.95
C LEU A 306 -24.78 -1.78 -5.49
N PHE A 307 -25.56 -0.69 -5.56
CA PHE A 307 -25.08 0.59 -6.10
C PHE A 307 -23.93 1.20 -5.27
N LYS A 308 -23.79 0.80 -3.99
CA LYS A 308 -22.65 1.23 -3.17
C LYS A 308 -21.29 0.80 -3.71
N TYR A 309 -21.24 -0.21 -4.59
CA TYR A 309 -20.02 -0.70 -5.23
C TYR A 309 -19.79 -0.14 -6.64
N LEU A 310 -20.77 0.55 -7.25
CA LEU A 310 -20.63 1.09 -8.60
C LEU A 310 -19.37 1.98 -8.76
N PRO A 311 -19.04 2.90 -7.82
CA PRO A 311 -17.86 3.73 -7.99
C PRO A 311 -16.55 2.95 -8.06
N VAL A 312 -16.40 1.88 -7.26
CA VAL A 312 -15.18 1.06 -7.29
C VAL A 312 -15.14 0.18 -8.54
N VAL A 313 -16.28 -0.31 -9.02
CA VAL A 313 -16.37 -1.06 -10.30
C VAL A 313 -15.88 -0.20 -11.47
N ILE A 314 -16.21 1.10 -11.49
CA ILE A 314 -15.71 2.03 -12.51
C ILE A 314 -14.18 2.12 -12.46
N VAL A 315 -13.58 2.31 -11.27
CA VAL A 315 -12.12 2.39 -11.14
C VAL A 315 -11.44 1.07 -11.54
N VAL A 316 -12.02 -0.07 -11.18
CA VAL A 316 -11.50 -1.38 -11.60
C VAL A 316 -11.56 -1.55 -13.12
N ALA A 317 -12.63 -1.11 -13.77
CA ALA A 317 -12.73 -1.14 -15.24
C ALA A 317 -11.66 -0.25 -15.89
N VAL A 318 -11.39 0.92 -15.33
CA VAL A 318 -10.29 1.80 -15.77
C VAL A 318 -8.93 1.12 -15.60
N PHE A 319 -8.67 0.49 -14.45
CA PHE A 319 -7.44 -0.28 -14.24
C PHE A 319 -7.28 -1.41 -15.27
N ILE A 320 -8.34 -2.18 -15.54
CA ILE A 320 -8.33 -3.25 -16.55
C ILE A 320 -7.99 -2.67 -17.93
N PHE A 321 -8.52 -1.51 -18.28
CA PHE A 321 -8.18 -0.83 -19.53
C PHE A 321 -6.68 -0.46 -19.61
N PHE A 322 -6.10 0.13 -18.55
CA PHE A 322 -4.66 0.42 -18.50
C PHE A 322 -3.80 -0.87 -18.54
N ALA A 323 -4.22 -1.91 -17.84
CA ALA A 323 -3.55 -3.21 -17.86
C ALA A 323 -3.59 -3.84 -19.26
N TYR A 324 -4.72 -3.74 -19.96
CA TYR A 324 -4.86 -4.20 -21.34
C TYR A 324 -3.90 -3.48 -22.30
N ILE A 325 -3.76 -2.15 -22.17
CA ILE A 325 -2.77 -1.38 -22.95
C ILE A 325 -1.36 -1.88 -22.68
N GLN A 326 -0.98 -2.01 -21.41
CA GLN A 326 0.36 -2.47 -21.00
C GLN A 326 0.66 -3.89 -21.51
N ILE A 327 -0.32 -4.81 -21.43
CA ILE A 327 -0.17 -6.18 -21.94
C ILE A 327 -0.06 -6.19 -23.47
N THR A 328 -0.86 -5.38 -24.17
CA THR A 328 -0.78 -5.28 -25.64
C THR A 328 0.58 -4.75 -26.10
N GLU A 329 1.16 -3.81 -25.35
CA GLU A 329 2.52 -3.33 -25.60
C GLU A 329 3.56 -4.44 -25.39
N ILE A 330 3.46 -5.23 -24.31
CA ILE A 330 4.33 -6.38 -24.06
C ILE A 330 4.30 -7.37 -25.24
N VAL A 331 3.10 -7.72 -25.71
CA VAL A 331 2.90 -8.63 -26.85
C VAL A 331 3.50 -8.06 -28.13
N ARG A 332 3.39 -6.74 -28.36
CA ARG A 332 3.96 -6.08 -29.55
C ARG A 332 5.50 -6.08 -29.54
N LEU A 333 6.11 -6.08 -28.37
CA LEU A 333 7.57 -6.03 -28.22
C LEU A 333 8.24 -7.41 -28.26
N GLY A 334 7.49 -8.49 -28.04
CA GLY A 334 7.96 -9.89 -28.10
C GLY A 334 8.03 -10.43 -29.52
#